data_AF-A0A0G0UD52-F1
#
_entry.id   AF-A0A0G0UD52-F1
#
_cell.length_a   1.000
_cell.length_b   1.000
_cell.length_c   1.000
_cell.angle_alpha   90.00
_cell.angle_beta   90.00
_cell.angle_gamma   90.00
#
_symmetry.space_group_name_H-M   'P 1'
#
loop_
_entity.id
_entity.type
_entity.pdbx_description
1 polymer ?
#
loop_
_entity_poly.entity_id
_entity_poly.type
_entity_poly.pdbx_seq_one_letter_code
_entity_poly.pdbx_strand_id
1 'polypeptide(L)'
;MLTTANPEINEAIPLEVVGQKTSLLRVLTKEDASIVIKSNDPSINSIQDQAREELGWEHWWLSELLVDRFGPLKEKVLVKLGDHSIYVYNFWQELTEDDLRGIKQALITFSRYVPESVADLEDIVIDGKQAVNSNDGEPKNGDWLSGRASAHYKTLRLFPNAFKDSVHRVTDKVNNLEGTIIHELGHSINKKVDVDWSREFGWRMVDSKDIRALPGGEKSSYICDMPERCVTEYARANESEDVAESFVAYICDPEKLDEGKLAFLRARYPRKEITIVGAEAKKLEGQEVKLPRVPRLIKYLLRPGYLIKEAGPVHQ
;
A
#
# COMPACT_ATOMS: atom_id res chain seq x y z
N MET A 1 -8.11 -20.76 39.61
CA MET A 1 -6.80 -20.92 38.96
C MET A 1 -7.07 -21.31 37.52
N LEU A 2 -6.93 -20.35 36.60
CA LEU A 2 -7.13 -20.57 35.17
C LEU A 2 -5.83 -21.14 34.61
N THR A 3 -5.90 -22.38 34.11
CA THR A 3 -4.81 -23.03 33.38
C THR A 3 -4.62 -22.34 32.05
N THR A 4 -3.44 -21.75 31.88
CA THR A 4 -2.92 -21.22 30.62
C THR A 4 -2.76 -22.36 29.62
N ALA A 5 -3.60 -22.40 28.59
CA ALA A 5 -3.38 -23.26 27.44
C ALA A 5 -2.19 -22.70 26.63
N ASN A 6 -1.15 -23.52 26.49
CA ASN A 6 -0.04 -23.26 25.56
C ASN A 6 -0.58 -23.17 24.13
N PRO A 7 -0.09 -22.25 23.29
CA PRO A 7 -0.32 -22.33 21.85
C PRO A 7 0.41 -23.58 21.31
N GLU A 8 -0.34 -24.49 20.71
CA GLU A 8 0.21 -25.71 20.09
C GLU A 8 1.25 -25.35 19.02
N ILE A 9 2.37 -26.06 19.06
CA ILE A 9 3.49 -25.90 18.16
C ILE A 9 3.09 -26.43 16.77
N ASN A 10 3.28 -25.58 15.75
CA ASN A 10 3.16 -25.91 14.33
C ASN A 10 4.11 -27.07 13.96
N GLU A 11 3.61 -28.29 13.84
CA GLU A 11 4.39 -29.41 13.29
C GLU A 11 4.43 -29.34 11.75
N ALA A 12 5.63 -29.26 11.18
CA ALA A 12 5.84 -29.47 9.76
C ALA A 12 5.71 -30.98 9.46
N ILE A 13 4.76 -31.37 8.61
CA ILE A 13 4.59 -32.76 8.21
C ILE A 13 5.37 -32.99 6.91
N PRO A 14 6.45 -33.80 6.92
CA PRO A 14 7.15 -34.15 5.70
C PRO A 14 6.24 -35.02 4.81
N LEU A 15 6.05 -34.62 3.54
CA LEU A 15 5.40 -35.45 2.53
C LEU A 15 6.46 -35.95 1.55
N GLU A 16 6.74 -37.25 1.56
CA GLU A 16 7.51 -37.87 0.49
C GLU A 16 6.64 -38.01 -0.77
N VAL A 17 6.91 -37.17 -1.76
CA VAL A 17 6.52 -37.44 -3.15
C VAL A 17 7.78 -37.89 -3.87
N VAL A 18 7.71 -39.09 -4.45
CA VAL A 18 8.80 -39.79 -5.14
C VAL A 18 9.69 -38.82 -5.93
N GLY A 19 10.94 -38.66 -5.48
CA GLY A 19 12.01 -37.95 -6.21
C GLY A 19 12.29 -36.49 -5.84
N GLN A 20 11.47 -35.82 -5.01
CA GLN A 20 11.73 -34.47 -4.49
C GLN A 20 11.28 -34.37 -3.03
N LYS A 21 12.15 -33.94 -2.11
CA LYS A 21 11.74 -33.65 -0.73
C LYS A 21 10.73 -32.49 -0.78
N THR A 22 9.49 -32.77 -0.41
CA THR A 22 8.43 -31.78 -0.37
C THR A 22 8.01 -31.61 1.08
N SER A 23 8.42 -30.52 1.72
CA SER A 23 7.91 -30.18 3.05
C SER A 23 6.50 -29.62 2.89
N LEU A 24 5.47 -30.18 3.51
CA LEU A 24 4.17 -29.50 3.59
C LEU A 24 4.18 -28.69 4.87
N LEU A 25 4.29 -27.37 4.73
CA LEU A 25 3.96 -26.50 5.85
C LEU A 25 2.43 -26.41 5.96
N ARG A 26 1.93 -26.28 7.18
CA ARG A 26 0.56 -25.85 7.42
C ARG A 26 0.66 -24.71 8.42
N VAL A 27 0.74 -23.48 7.94
CA VAL A 27 0.57 -22.34 8.83
C VAL A 27 -0.92 -22.20 9.05
N LEU A 28 -1.36 -22.69 10.21
CA LEU A 28 -2.71 -22.47 10.68
C LEU A 28 -2.82 -20.99 11.01
N THR A 29 -3.56 -20.24 10.18
CA THR A 29 -4.12 -18.99 10.69
C THR A 29 -5.28 -19.34 11.63
N LYS A 30 -5.64 -18.44 12.55
CA LYS A 30 -6.88 -18.55 13.36
C LYS A 30 -8.16 -18.88 12.57
N GLU A 31 -8.13 -18.80 11.23
CA GLU A 31 -9.26 -19.02 10.31
C GLU A 31 -9.01 -20.11 9.25
N ASP A 32 -8.20 -21.14 9.54
CA ASP A 32 -8.03 -22.34 8.70
C ASP A 32 -7.39 -22.14 7.31
N ALA A 33 -6.55 -21.12 7.10
CA ALA A 33 -5.65 -21.16 5.93
C ALA A 33 -4.60 -22.27 6.10
N SER A 34 -4.21 -22.91 4.99
CA SER A 34 -3.08 -23.83 4.92
C SER A 34 -2.13 -23.37 3.82
N ILE A 35 -0.85 -23.16 4.16
CA ILE A 35 0.21 -22.74 3.21
C ILE A 35 1.10 -23.91 2.85
N VAL A 36 1.03 -24.43 1.63
CA VAL A 36 1.93 -25.51 1.19
C VAL A 36 3.21 -24.92 0.58
N ILE A 37 4.39 -25.33 1.07
CA ILE A 37 5.70 -24.83 0.60
C ILE A 37 6.57 -25.98 0.08
N LYS A 38 6.63 -26.20 -1.23
CA LYS A 38 7.57 -27.21 -1.77
C LYS A 38 9.02 -26.68 -1.71
N SER A 39 9.89 -27.32 -0.92
CA SER A 39 11.30 -26.92 -0.75
C SER A 39 12.24 -28.13 -0.66
N ASN A 40 13.38 -28.05 -1.35
CA ASN A 40 14.51 -28.98 -1.21
C ASN A 40 15.51 -28.56 -0.11
N ASP A 41 15.29 -27.41 0.54
CA ASP A 41 16.15 -26.83 1.58
C ASP A 41 15.59 -27.11 2.99
N PRO A 42 16.38 -27.71 3.91
CA PRO A 42 15.95 -28.09 5.24
C PRO A 42 15.83 -26.94 6.27
N SER A 43 16.14 -25.67 5.92
CA SER A 43 16.03 -24.52 6.83
C SER A 43 14.59 -24.00 6.99
N ILE A 44 13.70 -24.88 7.46
CA ILE A 44 12.24 -24.68 7.50
C ILE A 44 11.84 -23.34 8.12
N ASN A 45 12.39 -22.92 9.27
CA ASN A 45 11.97 -21.71 9.99
C ASN A 45 12.12 -20.41 9.18
N SER A 46 13.26 -20.21 8.52
CA SER A 46 13.49 -19.00 7.70
C SER A 46 12.52 -18.88 6.53
N ILE A 47 12.12 -20.03 5.97
CA ILE A 47 11.16 -20.13 4.88
C ILE A 47 9.73 -19.89 5.38
N GLN A 48 9.38 -20.31 6.60
CA GLN A 48 8.06 -20.01 7.19
C GLN A 48 7.88 -18.51 7.40
N ASP A 49 8.91 -17.85 7.95
CA ASP A 49 8.85 -16.42 8.24
C ASP A 49 8.77 -15.61 6.95
N GLN A 50 9.56 -15.97 5.93
CA GLN A 50 9.47 -15.36 4.61
C GLN A 50 8.09 -15.59 3.95
N ALA A 51 7.51 -16.79 4.05
CA ALA A 51 6.18 -17.07 3.49
C ALA A 51 5.06 -16.33 4.23
N ARG A 52 5.15 -16.21 5.55
CA ARG A 52 4.22 -15.40 6.36
C ARG A 52 4.33 -13.93 6.02
N GLU A 53 5.55 -13.43 5.82
CA GLU A 53 5.80 -12.05 5.41
C GLU A 53 5.20 -11.79 4.01
N GLU A 54 5.53 -12.62 3.02
CA GLU A 54 4.97 -12.54 1.67
C GLU A 54 3.44 -12.63 1.67
N LEU A 55 2.84 -13.46 2.54
CA LEU A 55 1.39 -13.51 2.71
C LEU A 55 0.79 -12.28 3.37
N GLY A 56 1.49 -11.69 4.34
CA GLY A 56 1.09 -10.43 4.94
C GLY A 56 1.13 -9.29 3.92
N TRP A 57 2.07 -9.33 2.98
CA TRP A 57 2.14 -8.40 1.84
C TRP A 57 1.08 -8.69 0.78
N GLU A 58 0.84 -9.96 0.47
CA GLU A 58 -0.14 -10.40 -0.52
C GLU A 58 -1.57 -10.31 -0.03
N HIS A 59 -1.84 -10.41 1.26
CA HIS A 59 -3.19 -10.38 1.77
C HIS A 59 -3.15 -9.64 3.09
N TRP A 60 -3.35 -8.33 3.03
CA TRP A 60 -3.23 -7.46 4.19
C TRP A 60 -4.12 -7.94 5.35
N TRP A 61 -5.24 -8.62 5.06
CA TRP A 61 -6.19 -9.21 6.03
C TRP A 61 -5.86 -10.65 6.50
N LEU A 62 -4.83 -11.32 5.96
CA LEU A 62 -4.37 -12.65 6.41
C LEU A 62 -3.23 -12.63 7.40
N SER A 63 -2.61 -11.48 7.58
CA SER A 63 -1.54 -11.34 8.55
C SER A 63 -2.10 -11.69 9.93
N GLU A 64 -1.77 -12.84 10.52
CA GLU A 64 -2.17 -13.20 11.90
C GLU A 64 -1.77 -12.12 12.92
N LEU A 65 -0.80 -11.30 12.53
CA LEU A 65 -0.39 -10.09 13.22
C LEU A 65 -1.51 -9.02 13.28
N LEU A 66 -2.65 -9.12 12.58
CA LEU A 66 -3.59 -8.00 12.42
C LEU A 66 -4.25 -7.55 13.71
N VAL A 67 -4.73 -8.49 14.54
CA VAL A 67 -5.37 -8.13 15.81
C VAL A 67 -4.35 -7.47 16.74
N ASP A 68 -3.11 -7.95 16.75
CA ASP A 68 -2.04 -7.38 17.59
C ASP A 68 -1.42 -6.10 16.98
N ARG A 69 -1.42 -5.98 15.64
CA ARG A 69 -0.80 -4.88 14.88
C ARG A 69 -1.75 -3.71 14.70
N PHE A 70 -2.95 -3.94 14.17
CA PHE A 70 -3.93 -2.89 13.86
C PHE A 70 -4.98 -2.72 14.95
N GLY A 71 -5.24 -3.76 15.75
CA GLY A 71 -6.35 -3.78 16.72
C GLY A 71 -7.64 -4.35 16.12
N PRO A 72 -8.77 -4.25 16.83
CA PRO A 72 -10.06 -4.71 16.31
C PRO A 72 -10.56 -3.79 15.18
N LEU A 73 -11.18 -4.38 14.16
CA LEU A 73 -11.90 -3.61 13.13
C LEU A 73 -13.03 -2.83 13.79
N LYS A 74 -13.01 -1.51 13.65
CA LYS A 74 -14.01 -0.61 14.24
C LYS A 74 -15.14 -0.33 13.28
N GLU A 75 -14.79 -0.03 12.03
CA GLU A 75 -15.75 0.32 11.00
C GLU A 75 -15.31 -0.23 9.64
N LYS A 76 -16.31 -0.49 8.81
CA LYS A 76 -16.11 -0.75 7.39
C LYS A 76 -16.98 0.23 6.61
N VAL A 77 -16.40 0.93 5.66
CA VAL A 77 -17.12 1.87 4.79
C VAL A 77 -17.04 1.37 3.35
N LEU A 78 -18.17 1.43 2.65
CA LEU A 78 -18.21 1.25 1.21
C LEU A 78 -18.20 2.64 0.56
N VAL A 79 -17.17 2.91 -0.24
CA VAL A 79 -17.10 4.09 -1.10
C VAL A 79 -17.39 3.63 -2.53
N LYS A 80 -18.47 4.14 -3.13
CA LYS A 80 -18.78 3.89 -4.54
C LYS A 80 -18.44 5.10 -5.39
N LEU A 81 -17.89 4.83 -6.57
CA LEU A 81 -17.58 5.82 -7.60
C LEU A 81 -18.11 5.30 -8.94
N GLY A 82 -19.36 5.62 -9.24
CA GLY A 82 -20.07 4.95 -10.34
C GLY A 82 -20.25 3.46 -10.02
N ASP A 83 -19.79 2.60 -10.93
CA ASP A 83 -19.87 1.15 -10.78
C ASP A 83 -18.72 0.56 -9.95
N HIS A 84 -17.69 1.37 -9.64
CA HIS A 84 -16.55 0.91 -8.86
C HIS A 84 -16.83 1.00 -7.35
N SER A 85 -16.41 -0.02 -6.61
CA SER A 85 -16.61 -0.14 -5.17
C SER A 85 -15.26 -0.31 -4.48
N ILE A 86 -14.98 0.60 -3.53
CA ILE A 86 -13.76 0.59 -2.72
C ILE A 86 -14.18 0.38 -1.27
N TYR A 87 -13.55 -0.56 -0.58
CA TYR A 87 -13.80 -0.78 0.85
C TYR A 87 -12.76 -0.07 1.69
N VAL A 88 -13.21 0.71 2.67
CA VAL A 88 -12.36 1.30 3.70
C VAL A 88 -12.49 0.44 4.95
N TYR A 89 -11.38 -0.14 5.40
CA TYR A 89 -11.28 -0.91 6.64
C TYR A 89 -10.62 -0.05 7.70
N ASN A 90 -11.36 0.31 8.73
CA ASN A 90 -10.91 1.24 9.76
C ASN A 90 -10.68 0.56 11.10
N PHE A 91 -9.44 0.63 11.58
CA PHE A 91 -9.01 0.08 12.87
C PHE A 91 -8.69 1.16 13.92
N TRP A 92 -8.78 2.45 13.56
CA TRP A 92 -8.31 3.55 14.39
C TRP A 92 -9.36 4.15 15.33
N GLN A 93 -10.12 5.14 14.88
CA GLN A 93 -11.20 5.78 15.62
C GLN A 93 -12.40 5.95 14.69
N GLU A 94 -13.58 6.21 15.24
CA GLU A 94 -14.77 6.42 14.41
C GLU A 94 -14.54 7.55 13.39
N LEU A 95 -14.79 7.27 12.10
CA LEU A 95 -14.66 8.25 11.03
C LEU A 95 -15.79 9.25 11.09
N THR A 96 -15.45 10.53 10.97
CA THR A 96 -16.41 11.62 10.86
C THR A 96 -16.96 11.73 9.43
N GLU A 97 -18.08 12.43 9.25
CA GLU A 97 -18.60 12.74 7.91
C GLU A 97 -17.62 13.55 7.05
N ASP A 98 -16.77 14.36 7.69
CA ASP A 98 -15.76 15.13 6.98
C ASP A 98 -14.60 14.23 6.50
N ASP A 99 -14.23 13.20 7.27
CA ASP A 99 -13.26 12.19 6.82
C ASP A 99 -13.79 11.43 5.60
N LEU A 100 -15.05 10.99 5.64
CA LEU A 100 -15.69 10.29 4.51
C LEU A 100 -15.80 11.19 3.28
N ARG A 101 -16.09 12.48 3.48
CA ARG A 101 -16.11 13.48 2.42
C ARG A 101 -14.73 13.67 1.81
N GLY A 102 -13.70 13.79 2.64
CA GLY A 102 -12.31 13.94 2.21
C GLY A 102 -11.82 12.74 1.39
N ILE A 103 -12.05 11.52 1.89
CA ILE A 103 -11.72 10.29 1.16
C ILE A 103 -12.40 10.28 -0.22
N LYS A 104 -13.72 10.51 -0.25
CA LYS A 104 -14.49 10.53 -1.49
C LYS A 104 -14.00 11.61 -2.46
N GLN A 105 -13.78 12.82 -1.97
CA GLN A 105 -13.38 13.96 -2.79
C GLN A 105 -11.97 13.76 -3.38
N ALA A 106 -11.04 13.20 -2.61
CA ALA A 106 -9.70 12.86 -3.09
C ALA A 106 -9.76 11.84 -4.25
N LEU A 107 -10.54 10.77 -4.09
CA LEU A 107 -10.70 9.74 -5.13
C LEU A 107 -11.36 10.30 -6.40
N ILE A 108 -12.43 11.07 -6.26
CA ILE A 108 -13.08 11.77 -7.38
C ILE A 108 -12.07 12.67 -8.09
N THR A 109 -11.33 13.47 -7.34
CA THR A 109 -10.39 14.46 -7.89
C THR A 109 -9.27 13.75 -8.64
N PHE A 110 -8.67 12.72 -8.05
CA PHE A 110 -7.59 11.95 -8.69
C PHE A 110 -8.06 11.21 -9.94
N SER A 111 -9.25 10.61 -9.90
CA SER A 111 -9.81 9.85 -11.04
C SER A 111 -9.98 10.70 -12.30
N ARG A 112 -10.12 12.03 -12.17
CA ARG A 112 -10.18 12.94 -13.33
C ARG A 112 -8.86 12.98 -14.10
N TYR A 113 -7.74 12.63 -13.49
CA TYR A 113 -6.43 12.63 -14.15
C TYR A 113 -6.01 11.21 -14.50
N VAL A 114 -6.16 10.29 -13.54
CA VAL A 114 -5.69 8.91 -13.66
C VAL A 114 -6.82 7.94 -13.23
N PRO A 115 -7.90 7.81 -14.02
CA PRO A 115 -9.05 6.99 -13.66
C PRO A 115 -8.68 5.51 -13.46
N GLU A 116 -7.72 4.99 -14.23
CA GLU A 116 -7.26 3.62 -14.10
C GLU A 116 -6.67 3.32 -12.71
N SER A 117 -5.93 4.25 -12.12
CA SER A 117 -5.35 4.06 -10.78
C SER A 117 -6.42 3.96 -9.69
N VAL A 118 -7.53 4.68 -9.84
CA VAL A 118 -8.68 4.60 -8.91
C VAL A 118 -9.51 3.36 -9.18
N ALA A 119 -9.73 3.01 -10.45
CA ALA A 119 -10.46 1.80 -10.84
C ALA A 119 -9.74 0.53 -10.39
N ASP A 120 -8.42 0.60 -10.30
CA ASP A 120 -7.62 -0.51 -9.83
C ASP A 120 -7.47 -0.55 -8.29
N LEU A 121 -7.79 0.52 -7.57
CA LEU A 121 -7.77 0.57 -6.11
C LEU A 121 -8.91 -0.28 -5.55
N GLU A 122 -8.58 -1.30 -4.77
CA GLU A 122 -9.59 -2.21 -4.20
C GLU A 122 -9.95 -1.79 -2.77
N ASP A 123 -8.93 -1.51 -1.95
CA ASP A 123 -9.07 -1.29 -0.52
C ASP A 123 -8.33 -0.04 -0.04
N ILE A 124 -8.92 0.62 0.95
CA ILE A 124 -8.23 1.58 1.83
C ILE A 124 -8.17 0.98 3.23
N VAL A 125 -7.00 0.95 3.84
CA VAL A 125 -6.80 0.41 5.19
C VAL A 125 -6.32 1.52 6.12
N ILE A 126 -7.11 1.86 7.13
CA ILE A 126 -6.75 2.87 8.14
C ILE A 126 -6.22 2.15 9.37
N ASP A 127 -4.94 2.35 9.66
CA ASP A 127 -4.24 1.69 10.74
C ASP A 127 -4.59 2.28 12.10
N GLY A 128 -4.81 1.40 13.10
CA GLY A 128 -5.02 1.82 14.47
C GLY A 128 -3.78 2.35 15.17
N LYS A 129 -2.58 2.13 14.61
CA LYS A 129 -1.30 2.60 15.16
C LYS A 129 -0.57 3.52 14.19
N GLN A 130 0.10 4.51 14.76
CA GLN A 130 0.96 5.43 14.01
C GLN A 130 2.26 4.74 13.60
N ALA A 131 2.62 4.83 12.31
CA ALA A 131 3.93 4.43 11.82
C ALA A 131 4.90 5.61 11.77
N VAL A 132 6.19 5.30 11.78
CA VAL A 132 7.26 6.27 11.53
C VAL A 132 7.67 6.17 10.07
N ASN A 133 7.89 7.31 9.44
CA ASN A 133 8.30 7.43 8.05
C ASN A 133 9.80 7.16 7.94
N SER A 134 10.21 6.18 7.13
CA SER A 134 11.62 5.80 7.00
C SER A 134 12.44 6.81 6.19
N ASN A 135 11.79 7.72 5.45
CA ASN A 135 12.47 8.78 4.73
C ASN A 135 12.94 9.89 5.66
N ASP A 136 12.08 10.43 6.53
CA ASP A 136 12.38 11.62 7.34
C ASP A 136 12.36 11.40 8.86
N GLY A 137 11.82 10.27 9.33
CA GLY A 137 11.66 9.97 10.76
C GLY A 137 10.41 10.58 11.38
N GLU A 138 9.59 11.29 10.61
CA GLU A 138 8.36 11.92 11.07
C GLU A 138 7.20 10.89 11.13
N PRO A 139 6.07 11.23 11.76
CA PRO A 139 4.87 10.39 11.69
C PRO A 139 4.40 10.20 10.24
N LYS A 140 4.35 8.94 9.76
CA LYS A 140 3.91 8.59 8.40
C LYS A 140 2.42 8.88 8.20
N ASN A 141 2.03 9.43 7.05
CA ASN A 141 0.61 9.70 6.77
C ASN A 141 -0.07 8.54 6.05
N GLY A 142 0.56 8.01 5.01
CA GLY A 142 0.03 6.91 4.22
C GLY A 142 1.13 6.05 3.63
N ASP A 143 0.73 4.97 2.95
CA ASP A 143 1.61 4.09 2.19
C ASP A 143 0.85 3.48 1.02
N TRP A 144 1.44 3.52 -0.17
CA TRP A 144 0.96 2.75 -1.30
C TRP A 144 1.52 1.33 -1.28
N LEU A 145 0.68 0.37 -0.88
CA LEU A 145 1.08 -1.04 -0.88
C LEU A 145 0.95 -1.60 -2.30
N SER A 146 2.08 -1.65 -3.00
CA SER A 146 2.24 -2.49 -4.20
C SER A 146 3.37 -3.49 -3.93
N GLY A 147 3.02 -4.78 -3.74
CA GLY A 147 3.99 -5.81 -3.39
C GLY A 147 5.15 -5.90 -4.37
N ARG A 148 6.35 -6.25 -3.88
CA ARG A 148 7.55 -6.47 -4.72
C ARG A 148 7.43 -7.69 -5.64
N ALA A 149 6.48 -8.59 -5.42
CA ALA A 149 6.34 -9.83 -6.19
C ALA A 149 4.90 -10.17 -6.65
N SER A 150 3.87 -9.42 -6.24
CA SER A 150 2.47 -9.81 -6.46
C SER A 150 1.62 -8.63 -6.91
N ALA A 151 1.23 -8.67 -8.18
CA ALA A 151 0.40 -7.71 -8.89
C ALA A 151 -1.07 -7.69 -8.43
N HIS A 152 -1.37 -8.07 -7.18
CA HIS A 152 -2.72 -8.50 -6.81
C HIS A 152 -3.48 -7.56 -5.88
N TYR A 153 -2.82 -6.61 -5.20
CA TYR A 153 -3.56 -5.60 -4.43
C TYR A 153 -2.94 -4.23 -4.66
N LYS A 154 -3.82 -3.30 -5.01
CA LYS A 154 -3.55 -1.87 -5.02
C LYS A 154 -4.33 -1.34 -3.83
N THR A 155 -3.67 -1.39 -2.68
CA THR A 155 -4.23 -0.99 -1.40
C THR A 155 -3.56 0.28 -0.95
N LEU A 156 -4.37 1.26 -0.57
CA LEU A 156 -3.89 2.48 0.03
C LEU A 156 -3.98 2.32 1.54
N ARG A 157 -2.85 2.44 2.24
CA ARG A 157 -2.81 2.44 3.70
C ARG A 157 -2.76 3.87 4.20
N LEU A 158 -3.55 4.17 5.23
CA LEU A 158 -3.53 5.45 5.95
C LEU A 158 -3.18 5.20 7.42
N PHE A 159 -2.50 6.16 8.03
CA PHE A 159 -2.15 6.15 9.45
C PHE A 159 -2.85 7.32 10.16
N PRO A 160 -2.96 7.32 11.50
CA PRO A 160 -3.63 8.37 12.26
C PRO A 160 -3.21 9.80 11.89
N ASN A 161 -1.93 10.02 11.57
CA ASN A 161 -1.43 11.35 11.19
C ASN A 161 -2.06 11.91 9.91
N ALA A 162 -2.58 11.08 9.00
CA ALA A 162 -3.32 11.55 7.81
C ALA A 162 -4.57 12.35 8.19
N PHE A 163 -5.19 12.05 9.33
CA PHE A 163 -6.43 12.66 9.82
C PHE A 163 -6.20 13.86 10.73
N LYS A 164 -4.96 14.32 10.87
CA LYS A 164 -4.64 15.53 11.62
C LYS A 164 -5.34 16.73 10.96
N ASP A 165 -5.99 17.56 11.77
CA ASP A 165 -6.61 18.81 11.34
C ASP A 165 -5.54 19.84 10.96
N SER A 166 -5.05 19.71 9.73
CA SER A 166 -4.06 20.58 9.12
C SER A 166 -4.19 20.52 7.61
N VAL A 167 -3.60 21.50 6.92
CA VAL A 167 -3.42 21.45 5.47
C VAL A 167 -2.35 20.43 5.08
N HIS A 168 -2.35 20.01 3.81
CA HIS A 168 -1.29 19.16 3.29
C HIS A 168 0.01 19.96 3.06
N ARG A 169 1.17 19.34 3.29
CA ARG A 169 2.49 20.01 3.18
C ARG A 169 2.79 20.64 1.81
N VAL A 170 2.22 20.07 0.74
CA VAL A 170 2.35 20.62 -0.62
C VAL A 170 1.52 21.90 -0.79
N THR A 171 0.29 21.95 -0.29
CA THR A 171 -0.64 23.06 -0.56
C THR A 171 -1.68 23.22 0.54
N ASP A 172 -2.03 24.48 0.80
CA ASP A 172 -3.09 24.89 1.72
C ASP A 172 -4.51 24.79 1.12
N LYS A 173 -4.62 24.45 -0.17
CA LYS A 173 -5.89 24.29 -0.88
C LYS A 173 -6.64 23.00 -0.55
N VAL A 174 -5.98 22.03 0.08
CA VAL A 174 -6.58 20.76 0.52
C VAL A 174 -6.14 20.42 1.94
N ASN A 175 -6.99 19.69 2.66
CA ASN A 175 -6.63 19.18 3.98
C ASN A 175 -5.60 18.04 3.86
N ASN A 176 -5.02 17.67 5.01
CA ASN A 176 -3.96 16.67 5.07
C ASN A 176 -4.42 15.28 4.58
N LEU A 177 -5.66 14.89 4.88
CA LEU A 177 -6.22 13.59 4.45
C LEU A 177 -6.35 13.51 2.93
N GLU A 178 -6.97 14.51 2.32
CA GLU A 178 -7.16 14.60 0.87
C GLU A 178 -5.82 14.63 0.13
N GLY A 179 -4.91 15.49 0.58
CA GLY A 179 -3.57 15.59 0.00
C GLY A 179 -2.76 14.30 0.16
N THR A 180 -2.89 13.62 1.31
CA THR A 180 -2.24 12.31 1.54
C THR A 180 -2.77 11.25 0.58
N ILE A 181 -4.09 11.14 0.42
CA ILE A 181 -4.67 10.15 -0.49
C ILE A 181 -4.22 10.39 -1.94
N ILE A 182 -4.21 11.65 -2.38
CA ILE A 182 -3.71 12.02 -3.72
C ILE A 182 -2.22 11.69 -3.87
N HIS A 183 -1.42 11.93 -2.84
CA HIS A 183 0.01 11.59 -2.81
C HIS A 183 0.22 10.07 -2.94
N GLU A 184 -0.45 9.26 -2.12
CA GLU A 184 -0.30 7.80 -2.19
C GLU A 184 -0.76 7.23 -3.53
N LEU A 185 -1.87 7.74 -4.09
CA LEU A 185 -2.29 7.39 -5.45
C LEU A 185 -1.26 7.85 -6.49
N GLY A 186 -0.54 8.93 -6.23
CA GLY A 186 0.62 9.38 -7.01
C GLY A 186 1.79 8.38 -7.03
N HIS A 187 1.92 7.47 -6.07
CA HIS A 187 2.91 6.39 -6.19
C HIS A 187 2.48 5.29 -7.16
N SER A 188 1.18 5.12 -7.41
CA SER A 188 0.65 4.10 -8.33
C SER A 188 1.11 4.27 -9.79
N ILE A 189 1.55 5.48 -10.14
CA ILE A 189 1.95 5.87 -11.50
C ILE A 189 3.47 5.86 -11.70
N ASN A 190 4.29 5.80 -10.63
CA ASN A 190 5.75 5.95 -10.72
C ASN A 190 6.38 4.98 -11.73
N LYS A 191 5.99 3.70 -11.67
CA LYS A 191 6.46 2.68 -12.64
C LYS A 191 6.20 3.02 -14.12
N LYS A 192 5.24 3.90 -14.42
CA LYS A 192 4.88 4.34 -15.78
C LYS A 192 5.62 5.64 -16.20
N VAL A 193 6.26 6.32 -15.26
CA VAL A 193 6.80 7.69 -15.42
C VAL A 193 8.32 7.78 -15.17
N ASP A 194 8.88 6.86 -14.38
CA ASP A 194 10.24 6.94 -13.81
C ASP A 194 11.34 7.25 -14.84
N VAL A 195 11.39 6.58 -15.99
CA VAL A 195 12.54 6.75 -16.91
C VAL A 195 12.61 8.16 -17.52
N ASP A 196 11.47 8.73 -17.91
CA ASP A 196 11.44 10.08 -18.48
C ASP A 196 11.54 11.14 -17.38
N TRP A 197 10.91 10.90 -16.23
CA TRP A 197 10.97 11.82 -15.08
C TRP A 197 12.39 11.99 -14.56
N SER A 198 13.09 10.88 -14.33
CA SER A 198 14.49 10.87 -13.93
C SER A 198 15.35 11.73 -14.85
N ARG A 199 15.25 11.46 -16.16
CA ARG A 199 16.06 12.14 -17.16
C ARG A 199 15.76 13.64 -17.24
N GLU A 200 14.50 14.04 -17.16
CA GLU A 200 14.07 15.43 -17.37
C GLU A 200 14.19 16.30 -16.10
N PHE A 201 14.13 15.69 -14.92
CA PHE A 201 14.09 16.39 -13.63
C PHE A 201 15.28 16.06 -12.72
N GLY A 202 16.31 15.42 -13.28
CA GLY A 202 17.63 15.32 -12.64
C GLY A 202 17.77 14.21 -11.63
N TRP A 203 16.90 13.19 -11.64
CA TRP A 203 17.11 12.01 -10.80
C TRP A 203 18.03 11.01 -11.49
N ARG A 204 18.98 10.47 -10.72
CA ARG A 204 19.85 9.39 -11.18
C ARG A 204 20.21 8.45 -10.05
N MET A 205 20.41 7.19 -10.40
CA MET A 205 20.98 6.21 -9.48
C MET A 205 22.46 6.50 -9.22
N VAL A 206 22.91 6.22 -8.00
CA VAL A 206 24.32 6.32 -7.59
C VAL A 206 24.94 4.94 -7.37
N ASP A 207 26.27 4.89 -7.38
CA ASP A 207 27.01 3.69 -7.03
C ASP A 207 26.73 3.28 -5.57
N SER A 208 26.91 2.00 -5.24
CA SER A 208 26.65 1.46 -3.90
C SER A 208 27.42 2.16 -2.77
N LYS A 209 28.61 2.70 -3.08
CA LYS A 209 29.46 3.48 -2.16
C LYS A 209 28.88 4.86 -1.82
N ASP A 210 28.01 5.39 -2.67
CA ASP A 210 27.44 6.73 -2.57
C ASP A 210 25.98 6.69 -2.07
N ILE A 211 25.47 5.50 -1.71
CA ILE A 211 24.17 5.33 -1.08
C ILE A 211 24.14 6.11 0.23
N ARG A 212 23.20 7.05 0.34
CA ARG A 212 23.01 7.88 1.52
C ARG A 212 21.93 7.31 2.43
N ALA A 213 22.13 7.44 3.74
CA ALA A 213 21.06 7.24 4.70
C ALA A 213 20.19 8.50 4.74
N LEU A 214 18.88 8.32 4.65
CA LEU A 214 17.89 9.36 4.87
C LEU A 214 17.65 9.52 6.40
N PRO A 215 17.13 10.67 6.87
CA PRO A 215 16.93 10.92 8.30
C PRO A 215 16.11 9.85 9.04
N GLY A 216 15.12 9.25 8.38
CA GLY A 216 14.32 8.16 8.96
C GLY A 216 14.98 6.77 8.94
N GLY A 217 16.21 6.67 8.43
CA GLY A 217 17.00 5.44 8.40
C GLY A 217 16.94 4.64 7.09
N GLU A 218 16.06 4.99 6.16
CA GLU A 218 16.02 4.38 4.81
C GLU A 218 17.30 4.70 4.03
N LYS A 219 17.69 3.80 3.12
CA LYS A 219 18.83 4.05 2.22
C LYS A 219 18.33 4.50 0.86
N SER A 220 18.77 5.66 0.40
CA SER A 220 18.46 6.14 -0.94
C SER A 220 19.62 5.88 -1.89
N SER A 221 19.35 5.11 -2.94
CA SER A 221 20.26 4.90 -4.08
C SER A 221 20.08 5.95 -5.18
N TYR A 222 19.30 7.00 -4.94
CA TYR A 222 19.00 8.05 -5.89
C TYR A 222 19.44 9.41 -5.35
N ILE A 223 19.93 10.25 -6.25
CA ILE A 223 20.16 11.66 -5.98
C ILE A 223 19.47 12.51 -7.05
N CYS A 224 19.03 13.69 -6.65
CA CYS A 224 18.49 14.69 -7.55
C CYS A 224 19.54 15.76 -7.76
N ASP A 225 19.99 15.93 -9.01
CA ASP A 225 20.93 16.98 -9.42
C ASP A 225 20.24 18.36 -9.52
N MET A 226 18.89 18.41 -9.47
CA MET A 226 18.06 19.64 -9.51
C MET A 226 17.04 19.70 -8.34
N PRO A 227 17.49 19.60 -7.07
CA PRO A 227 16.60 19.47 -5.91
C PRO A 227 15.71 20.69 -5.65
N GLU A 228 16.09 21.86 -6.16
CA GLU A 228 15.30 23.09 -6.12
C GLU A 228 14.00 23.01 -6.93
N ARG A 229 13.91 22.07 -7.88
CA ARG A 229 12.71 21.82 -8.69
C ARG A 229 11.73 20.86 -7.99
N CYS A 230 12.08 20.29 -6.84
CA CYS A 230 11.17 19.48 -6.03
C CYS A 230 10.16 20.39 -5.29
N VAL A 231 8.91 19.96 -5.22
CA VAL A 231 7.80 20.75 -4.66
C VAL A 231 7.98 21.01 -3.17
N THR A 232 8.55 20.06 -2.43
CA THR A 232 8.90 20.24 -1.01
C THR A 232 10.27 19.64 -0.70
N GLU A 233 10.73 19.84 0.52
CA GLU A 233 11.93 19.17 1.03
C GLU A 233 11.75 17.64 1.11
N TYR A 234 10.53 17.16 1.41
CA TYR A 234 10.24 15.73 1.48
C TYR A 234 10.39 15.06 0.11
N ALA A 235 9.92 15.70 -0.96
CA ALA A 235 10.14 15.26 -2.34
C ALA A 235 11.63 15.12 -2.72
N ARG A 236 12.58 15.71 -1.98
CA ARG A 236 14.03 15.55 -2.24
C ARG A 236 14.60 14.24 -1.71
N ALA A 237 13.82 13.47 -0.96
CA ALA A 237 14.26 12.19 -0.39
C ALA A 237 14.59 11.17 -1.49
N ASN A 238 13.66 10.98 -2.43
CA ASN A 238 13.79 10.08 -3.57
C ASN A 238 12.82 10.47 -4.71
N GLU A 239 13.05 9.91 -5.90
CA GLU A 239 12.25 10.18 -7.09
C GLU A 239 10.76 9.85 -6.91
N SER A 240 10.47 8.76 -6.21
CA SER A 240 9.10 8.29 -5.99
C SER A 240 8.27 9.33 -5.21
N GLU A 241 8.86 9.97 -4.20
CA GLU A 241 8.22 11.08 -3.46
C GLU A 241 8.08 12.34 -4.30
N ASP A 242 9.06 12.65 -5.14
CA ASP A 242 9.00 13.81 -6.03
C ASP A 242 7.84 13.71 -7.02
N VAL A 243 7.65 12.55 -7.65
CA VAL A 243 6.50 12.32 -8.53
C VAL A 243 5.19 12.45 -7.75
N ALA A 244 5.09 11.79 -6.59
CA ALA A 244 3.86 11.78 -5.80
C ALA A 244 3.44 13.17 -5.31
N GLU A 245 4.38 13.98 -4.78
CA GLU A 245 4.08 15.36 -4.40
C GLU A 245 3.86 16.30 -5.58
N SER A 246 4.58 16.07 -6.69
CA SER A 246 4.33 16.81 -7.93
C SER A 246 2.92 16.56 -8.45
N PHE A 247 2.36 15.37 -8.25
CA PHE A 247 0.96 15.08 -8.56
C PHE A 247 -0.02 15.81 -7.66
N VAL A 248 0.26 15.92 -6.35
CA VAL A 248 -0.55 16.73 -5.45
C VAL A 248 -0.58 18.19 -5.91
N ALA A 249 0.59 18.77 -6.23
CA ALA A 249 0.68 20.12 -6.76
C ALA A 249 -0.06 20.24 -8.10
N TYR A 250 0.18 19.32 -9.04
CA TYR A 250 -0.46 19.34 -10.35
C TYR A 250 -1.99 19.33 -10.28
N ILE A 251 -2.56 18.57 -9.35
CA ILE A 251 -4.01 18.40 -9.23
C ILE A 251 -4.65 19.54 -8.44
N CYS A 252 -4.04 19.93 -7.32
CA CYS A 252 -4.66 20.81 -6.33
C CYS A 252 -4.15 22.25 -6.41
N ASP A 253 -2.89 22.45 -6.81
CA ASP A 253 -2.22 23.74 -6.79
C ASP A 253 -1.09 23.87 -7.84
N PRO A 254 -1.45 23.93 -9.14
CA PRO A 254 -0.46 23.81 -10.22
C PRO A 254 0.61 24.90 -10.24
N GLU A 255 0.35 26.03 -9.58
CA GLU A 255 1.26 27.19 -9.50
C GLU A 255 2.50 26.90 -8.64
N LYS A 256 2.44 25.89 -7.76
CA LYS A 256 3.59 25.46 -6.96
C LYS A 256 4.56 24.55 -7.70
N LEU A 257 4.21 24.12 -8.90
CA LEU A 257 4.98 23.17 -9.68
C LEU A 257 5.91 23.91 -10.64
N ASP A 258 7.13 23.41 -10.79
CA ASP A 258 8.06 23.81 -11.85
C ASP A 258 7.38 23.75 -13.23
N GLU A 259 7.62 24.75 -14.10
CA GLU A 259 6.95 24.86 -15.40
C GLU A 259 7.17 23.62 -16.28
N GLY A 260 8.37 23.03 -16.24
CA GLY A 260 8.70 21.81 -16.97
C GLY A 260 7.93 20.60 -16.44
N LYS A 261 7.88 20.42 -15.11
CA LYS A 261 7.08 19.36 -14.47
C LYS A 261 5.60 19.52 -14.78
N LEU A 262 5.08 20.75 -14.75
CA LEU A 262 3.70 21.05 -15.08
C LEU A 262 3.39 20.70 -16.55
N ALA A 263 4.24 21.10 -17.48
CA ALA A 263 4.08 20.76 -18.90
C ALA A 263 4.13 19.23 -19.12
N PHE A 264 5.07 18.55 -18.46
CA PHE A 264 5.22 17.10 -18.52
C PHE A 264 3.96 16.36 -18.05
N LEU A 265 3.43 16.75 -16.88
CA LEU A 265 2.25 16.14 -16.30
C LEU A 265 0.99 16.46 -17.10
N ARG A 266 0.82 17.70 -17.58
CA ARG A 266 -0.29 18.07 -18.46
C ARG A 266 -0.31 17.28 -19.76
N ALA A 267 0.85 17.01 -20.35
CA ALA A 267 0.95 16.26 -21.60
C ALA A 267 0.58 14.79 -21.42
N ARG A 268 1.00 14.16 -20.32
CA ARG A 268 0.79 12.72 -20.06
C ARG A 268 -0.54 12.42 -19.38
N TYR A 269 -0.99 13.30 -18.49
CA TYR A 269 -2.15 13.10 -17.63
C TYR A 269 -3.11 14.27 -17.71
N PRO A 270 -3.63 14.63 -18.90
CA PRO A 270 -4.58 15.71 -19.03
C PRO A 270 -5.83 15.42 -18.20
N ARG A 271 -6.39 16.47 -17.59
CA ARG A 271 -7.66 16.38 -16.89
C ARG A 271 -8.76 15.89 -17.85
N LYS A 272 -9.44 14.83 -17.46
CA LYS A 272 -10.58 14.22 -18.15
C LYS A 272 -11.87 14.76 -17.55
N GLU A 273 -12.80 15.16 -18.42
CA GLU A 273 -14.16 15.51 -18.04
C GLU A 273 -14.98 14.23 -17.88
N ILE A 274 -14.82 13.59 -16.72
CA ILE A 274 -15.61 12.41 -16.32
C ILE A 274 -16.73 12.83 -15.35
N THR A 275 -17.95 12.41 -15.66
CA THR A 275 -19.09 12.54 -14.75
C THR A 275 -19.17 11.27 -13.91
N ILE A 276 -18.86 11.38 -12.63
CA ILE A 276 -19.05 10.29 -11.67
C ILE A 276 -20.47 10.40 -11.14
N VAL A 277 -21.36 9.57 -11.66
CA VAL A 277 -22.74 9.48 -11.20
C VAL A 277 -22.78 8.59 -9.96
N GLY A 278 -23.38 9.08 -8.86
CA GLY A 278 -23.66 8.25 -7.68
C GLY A 278 -22.48 8.03 -6.71
N ALA A 279 -21.59 9.01 -6.54
CA ALA A 279 -20.52 8.89 -5.56
C ALA A 279 -21.04 8.92 -4.10
N GLU A 280 -21.00 7.78 -3.42
CA GLU A 280 -21.46 7.62 -2.03
C GLU A 280 -20.36 7.03 -1.14
N ALA A 281 -20.37 7.41 0.14
CA ALA A 281 -19.59 6.76 1.18
C ALA A 281 -20.57 6.34 2.27
N LYS A 282 -20.64 5.05 2.58
CA LYS A 282 -21.62 4.48 3.51
C LYS A 282 -20.93 3.59 4.54
N LYS A 283 -21.10 3.88 5.82
CA LYS A 283 -20.75 2.97 6.92
C LYS A 283 -21.60 1.71 6.83
N LEU A 284 -20.97 0.55 6.83
CA LEU A 284 -21.62 -0.75 6.86
C LEU A 284 -21.94 -1.14 8.31
N GLU A 285 -22.96 -1.96 8.51
CA GLU A 285 -23.45 -2.31 9.84
C GLU A 285 -23.60 -3.83 10.03
N GLY A 286 -23.62 -4.26 11.29
CA GLY A 286 -23.92 -5.63 11.68
C GLY A 286 -22.99 -6.66 11.01
N GLN A 287 -23.57 -7.62 10.30
CA GLN A 287 -22.81 -8.72 9.69
C GLN A 287 -21.94 -8.28 8.49
N GLU A 288 -22.11 -7.07 7.98
CA GLU A 288 -21.32 -6.54 6.87
C GLU A 288 -19.96 -5.98 7.33
N VAL A 289 -19.80 -5.70 8.62
CA VAL A 289 -18.53 -5.28 9.25
C VAL A 289 -17.65 -6.51 9.49
N LYS A 290 -17.15 -7.07 8.38
CA LYS A 290 -16.26 -8.23 8.39
C LYS A 290 -15.08 -8.00 7.45
N LEU A 291 -13.94 -8.55 7.85
CA LEU A 291 -12.76 -8.67 6.99
C LEU A 291 -13.07 -9.59 5.80
N PRO A 292 -12.32 -9.46 4.69
CA PRO A 292 -12.43 -10.39 3.57
C PRO A 292 -12.19 -11.83 4.03
N ARG A 293 -12.81 -12.80 3.34
CA ARG A 293 -12.62 -14.22 3.67
C ARG A 293 -11.20 -14.67 3.34
N VAL A 294 -10.67 -15.52 4.19
CA VAL A 294 -9.40 -16.20 3.97
C VAL A 294 -9.56 -17.30 2.90
N PRO A 295 -8.72 -17.31 1.85
CA PRO A 295 -8.65 -18.46 0.95
C PRO A 295 -8.24 -19.73 1.72
N ARG A 296 -8.95 -20.84 1.52
CA ARG A 296 -8.69 -22.11 2.23
C ARG A 296 -7.31 -22.71 1.98
N LEU A 297 -6.70 -22.41 0.84
CA LEU A 297 -5.41 -22.97 0.43
C LEU A 297 -4.63 -21.93 -0.39
N ILE A 298 -3.41 -21.61 0.03
CA ILE A 298 -2.47 -20.79 -0.73
C ILE A 298 -1.20 -21.63 -0.95
N LYS A 299 -0.77 -21.78 -2.21
CA LYS A 299 0.39 -22.61 -2.57
C LYS A 299 1.56 -21.74 -2.99
N TYR A 300 2.72 -21.96 -2.38
CA TYR A 300 3.99 -21.38 -2.82
C TYR A 300 4.99 -22.48 -3.19
N LEU A 301 5.72 -22.25 -4.27
CA LEU A 301 6.89 -23.00 -4.68
C LEU A 301 8.13 -22.24 -4.21
N LEU A 302 8.95 -22.84 -3.37
CA LEU A 302 10.25 -22.25 -3.03
C LEU A 302 11.26 -22.58 -4.13
N ARG A 303 11.90 -21.54 -4.68
CA ARG A 303 13.13 -21.68 -5.47
C ARG A 303 14.31 -21.21 -4.62
N PRO A 304 15.56 -21.65 -4.93
CA PRO A 304 16.73 -21.19 -4.19
C PRO A 304 16.77 -19.65 -4.12
N GLY A 305 16.54 -19.10 -2.93
CA GLY A 305 16.56 -17.67 -2.64
C GLY A 305 15.25 -16.88 -2.80
N TYR A 306 14.13 -17.46 -3.26
CA TYR A 306 12.85 -16.74 -3.41
C TYR A 306 11.62 -17.65 -3.53
N LEU A 307 10.45 -17.15 -3.06
CA LEU A 307 9.15 -17.81 -3.16
C LEU A 307 8.44 -17.43 -4.47
N ILE A 308 7.78 -18.39 -5.12
CA ILE A 308 6.88 -18.16 -6.26
C ILE A 308 5.51 -18.73 -5.92
N LYS A 309 4.46 -17.92 -5.96
CA LYS A 309 3.08 -18.41 -5.83
C LYS A 309 2.77 -19.40 -6.97
N GLU A 310 2.36 -20.63 -6.65
CA GLU A 310 1.78 -21.51 -7.68
C GLU A 310 0.41 -20.92 -8.04
N ALA A 311 0.18 -20.67 -9.33
CA ALA A 311 -1.14 -20.25 -9.80
C ALA A 311 -2.19 -21.26 -9.33
N GLY A 312 -3.05 -20.83 -8.41
CA GLY A 312 -4.22 -21.59 -8.00
C GLY A 312 -5.22 -21.68 -9.16
N PRO A 313 -6.18 -22.62 -9.12
CA PRO A 313 -7.28 -22.59 -10.06
C PRO A 313 -8.01 -21.26 -9.88
N VAL A 314 -8.24 -20.57 -11.01
CA VAL A 314 -9.11 -19.40 -11.09
C VAL A 314 -10.49 -19.89 -10.65
N HIS A 315 -10.92 -19.53 -9.44
CA HIS A 315 -12.28 -19.80 -9.01
C HIS A 315 -13.22 -18.89 -9.82
N GLN A 316 -14.02 -19.50 -10.69
CA GLN A 316 -15.29 -18.95 -11.19
C GLN A 316 -16.28 -18.82 -10.04
#